data_AF-A0A7J3MYK3-F1
#
_entry.id   AF-A0A7J3MYK3-F1
#
_cell.length_a   1.000
_cell.length_b   1.000
_cell.length_c   1.000
_cell.angle_alpha   90.00
_cell.angle_beta   90.00
_cell.angle_gamma   90.00
#
_symmetry.space_group_name_H-M   'P 1'
#
loop_
_entity.id
_entity.type
_entity.pdbx_description
1 polymer ?
#
loop_
_entity_poly.entity_id
_entity_poly.type
_entity_poly.pdbx_seq_one_letter_code
_entity_poly.pdbx_strand_id
1 'polypeptide(L)'
;MKIRDIVLAVVNAALYALVGVATTFGIFAIAVGGVRFWPSVFIPAVFAEVFGALVGGLGAAIGIFVSDMVVHGNALISLTIGVPANFIGFYILGFIARKGSRESKFLALLAIVIQFVPGIALYYLYSVGFIDLATTIVFIGVALISAIAIATSLVILMFRKKSYIYPNEALAYSLGLMVGSLYIGLGLWLYSYIARLDIATIPPEFQVRAPFVAALAWFLWTYYTEIPFMIYLAPPIVRAIEMWMKKYG
;
A
#
# COMPACT_ATOMS: atom_id res chain seq x y z
N MET A 1 2.89 -21.62 12.40
CA MET A 1 3.88 -20.53 12.38
C MET A 1 5.06 -20.95 13.24
N LYS A 2 6.31 -20.76 12.80
CA LYS A 2 7.52 -21.13 13.57
C LYS A 2 8.08 -19.91 14.33
N ILE A 3 8.96 -20.12 15.31
CA ILE A 3 9.64 -19.04 16.06
C ILE A 3 10.28 -18.00 15.12
N ARG A 4 10.98 -18.47 14.08
CA ARG A 4 11.56 -17.60 13.05
C ARG A 4 10.54 -16.64 12.44
N ASP A 5 9.34 -17.13 12.13
CA ASP A 5 8.29 -16.33 11.49
C ASP A 5 7.77 -15.24 12.45
N ILE A 6 7.72 -15.53 13.76
CA ILE A 6 7.40 -14.55 14.81
C ILE A 6 8.48 -13.46 14.86
N VAL A 7 9.76 -13.86 14.91
CA VAL A 7 10.88 -12.90 14.94
C VAL A 7 10.85 -11.99 13.72
N LEU A 8 10.62 -12.55 12.53
CA LEU A 8 10.51 -11.77 11.30
C LEU A 8 9.30 -10.83 11.30
N ALA A 9 8.17 -11.24 11.88
CA ALA A 9 7.00 -10.36 12.01
C ALA A 9 7.26 -9.20 12.97
N VAL A 10 8.01 -9.44 14.06
CA VAL A 10 8.42 -8.38 15.00
C VAL A 10 9.38 -7.39 14.34
N VAL A 11 10.37 -7.88 13.59
CA VAL A 11 11.30 -7.00 12.83
C VAL A 11 10.54 -6.19 11.79
N ASN A 12 9.62 -6.81 11.05
CA ASN A 12 8.73 -6.14 10.12
C ASN A 12 7.94 -5.00 10.81
N ALA A 13 7.28 -5.31 11.94
CA ALA A 13 6.51 -4.33 12.70
C ALA A 13 7.36 -3.15 13.17
N ALA A 14 8.54 -3.43 13.72
CA ALA A 14 9.44 -2.39 14.21
C ALA A 14 9.91 -1.48 13.06
N LEU A 15 10.35 -2.05 11.94
CA LEU A 15 10.78 -1.26 10.78
C LEU A 15 9.63 -0.47 10.17
N TYR A 16 8.45 -1.07 10.03
CA TYR A 16 7.28 -0.42 9.48
C TYR A 16 6.83 0.76 10.35
N ALA A 17 6.75 0.58 11.67
CA ALA A 17 6.43 1.63 12.61
C ALA A 17 7.48 2.77 12.60
N LEU A 18 8.76 2.43 12.64
CA LEU A 18 9.84 3.43 12.65
C LEU A 18 9.82 4.30 11.39
N VAL A 19 9.70 3.69 10.21
CA VAL A 19 9.64 4.44 8.94
C VAL A 19 8.33 5.19 8.80
N GLY A 20 7.20 4.64 9.26
CA GLY A 20 5.90 5.32 9.29
C GLY A 20 5.95 6.59 10.13
N VAL A 21 6.44 6.49 11.37
CA VAL A 21 6.60 7.64 12.28
C VAL A 21 7.59 8.66 11.72
N ALA A 22 8.75 8.22 11.22
CA ALA A 22 9.73 9.12 10.60
C ALA A 22 9.16 9.83 9.36
N THR A 23 8.34 9.14 8.56
CA THR A 23 7.62 9.74 7.44
C THR A 23 6.70 10.85 7.94
N THR A 24 5.91 10.62 9.00
CA THR A 24 5.01 11.61 9.60
C THR A 24 5.73 12.86 10.10
N PHE A 25 6.97 12.74 10.54
CA PHE A 25 7.82 13.88 10.93
C PHE A 25 8.56 14.54 9.77
N GLY A 26 8.32 14.10 8.53
CA GLY A 26 8.85 14.75 7.33
C GLY A 26 10.22 14.24 6.88
N ILE A 27 10.81 13.26 7.57
CA ILE A 27 12.15 12.74 7.26
C ILE A 27 12.17 12.00 5.92
N PHE A 28 11.06 11.34 5.57
CA PHE A 28 10.89 10.59 4.31
C PHE A 28 9.66 11.04 3.52
N ALA A 29 9.02 12.14 3.92
CA ALA A 29 7.82 12.63 3.25
C ALA A 29 8.19 13.38 1.98
N ILE A 30 7.81 12.81 0.83
CA ILE A 30 7.81 13.54 -0.44
C ILE A 30 6.43 14.16 -0.59
N ALA A 31 6.38 15.47 -0.86
CA ALA A 31 5.14 16.18 -1.13
C ALA A 31 5.14 16.75 -2.55
N VAL A 32 4.12 16.43 -3.35
CA VAL A 32 3.96 16.93 -4.73
C VAL A 32 2.53 17.39 -4.91
N GLY A 33 2.32 18.65 -5.29
CA GLY A 33 0.97 19.19 -5.51
C GLY A 33 0.06 19.13 -4.27
N GLY A 34 0.63 19.25 -3.05
CA GLY A 34 -0.12 19.11 -1.80
C GLY A 34 -0.36 17.66 -1.34
N VAL A 35 -0.01 16.67 -2.16
CA VAL A 35 -0.13 15.24 -1.83
C VAL A 35 1.10 14.75 -1.09
N ARG A 36 0.91 14.13 0.08
CA ARG A 36 1.99 13.55 0.89
C ARG A 36 2.10 12.05 0.66
N PHE A 37 3.29 11.60 0.29
CA PHE A 37 3.59 10.21 -0.01
C PHE A 37 4.04 9.41 1.23
N TRP A 38 3.63 8.13 1.29
CA TRP A 38 3.82 7.25 2.45
C TRP A 38 4.70 6.03 2.08
N PRO A 39 6.04 6.14 2.19
CA PRO A 39 6.95 5.08 1.74
C PRO A 39 6.90 3.81 2.57
N SER A 40 6.53 3.89 3.84
CA SER A 40 6.70 2.80 4.82
C SER A 40 6.14 1.43 4.36
N VAL A 41 5.10 1.41 3.52
CA VAL A 41 4.43 0.18 3.04
C VAL A 41 5.29 -0.80 2.25
N PHE A 42 6.42 -0.36 1.67
CA PHE A 42 7.30 -1.30 0.97
C PHE A 42 7.89 -2.34 1.93
N ILE A 43 8.04 -2.00 3.22
CA ILE A 43 8.62 -2.89 4.24
C ILE A 43 7.72 -4.13 4.43
N PRO A 44 6.46 -4.00 4.87
CA PRO A 44 5.59 -5.17 4.99
C PRO A 44 5.34 -5.89 3.66
N ALA A 45 5.39 -5.19 2.51
CA ALA A 45 5.35 -5.84 1.20
C ALA A 45 6.52 -6.80 0.97
N VAL A 46 7.76 -6.36 1.24
CA VAL A 46 8.97 -7.19 1.15
C VAL A 46 8.84 -8.41 2.08
N PHE A 47 8.43 -8.19 3.33
CA PHE A 47 8.31 -9.29 4.31
C PHE A 47 7.21 -10.28 3.94
N ALA A 48 6.07 -9.80 3.44
CA ALA A 48 4.97 -10.62 2.96
C ALA A 48 5.41 -11.54 1.80
N GLU A 49 6.15 -10.99 0.84
CA GLU A 49 6.61 -11.71 -0.33
C GLU A 49 7.71 -12.72 -0.01
N VAL A 50 8.74 -12.31 0.71
CA VAL A 50 9.91 -13.16 0.98
C VAL A 50 9.62 -14.19 2.06
N PHE A 51 9.04 -13.76 3.18
CA PHE A 51 8.92 -14.59 4.39
C PHE A 51 7.50 -15.15 4.57
N GLY A 52 6.51 -14.57 3.91
CA GLY A 52 5.17 -15.13 3.77
C GLY A 52 4.04 -14.20 4.24
N ALA A 53 2.84 -14.48 3.71
CA ALA A 53 1.63 -13.70 3.96
C ALA A 53 1.37 -13.38 5.44
N LEU A 54 1.50 -14.37 6.34
CA LEU A 54 1.30 -14.15 7.77
C LEU A 54 2.39 -13.26 8.40
N VAL A 55 3.64 -13.37 7.97
CA VAL A 55 4.77 -12.57 8.50
C VAL A 55 4.59 -11.10 8.10
N GLY A 56 4.29 -10.87 6.82
CA GLY A 56 3.99 -9.54 6.29
C GLY A 56 2.76 -8.92 6.94
N GLY A 57 1.63 -9.66 6.94
CA GLY A 57 0.35 -9.21 7.49
C GLY A 57 0.40 -8.91 8.98
N LEU A 58 0.93 -9.81 9.81
CA LEU A 58 1.04 -9.57 11.25
C LEU A 58 1.99 -8.42 11.57
N GLY A 59 3.15 -8.36 10.90
CA GLY A 59 4.07 -7.26 11.11
C GLY A 59 3.49 -5.91 10.68
N ALA A 60 2.73 -5.86 9.58
CA ALA A 60 2.03 -4.65 9.16
C ALA A 60 0.96 -4.23 10.18
N ALA A 61 0.17 -5.18 10.66
CA ALA A 61 -0.90 -4.96 11.63
C ALA A 61 -0.35 -4.40 12.96
N ILE A 62 0.73 -4.97 13.48
CA ILE A 62 1.37 -4.48 14.71
C ILE A 62 2.07 -3.14 14.46
N GLY A 63 2.79 -3.02 13.34
CA GLY A 63 3.54 -1.81 13.01
C GLY A 63 2.63 -0.59 12.80
N ILE A 64 1.49 -0.75 12.09
CA ILE A 64 0.53 0.35 11.93
C ILE A 64 -0.08 0.75 13.26
N PHE A 65 -0.42 -0.21 14.13
CA PHE A 65 -0.96 0.12 15.46
C PHE A 65 0.01 0.98 16.26
N VAL A 66 1.30 0.60 16.29
CA VAL A 66 2.32 1.39 16.98
C VAL A 66 2.48 2.77 16.35
N SER A 67 2.51 2.86 15.01
CA SER A 67 2.58 4.13 14.30
C SER A 67 1.38 5.04 14.61
N ASP A 68 0.16 4.51 14.51
CA ASP A 68 -1.11 5.19 14.76
C ASP A 68 -1.17 5.75 16.19
N MET A 69 -0.71 4.98 17.17
CA MET A 69 -0.65 5.42 18.57
C MET A 69 0.30 6.60 18.78
N VAL A 70 1.38 6.69 17.99
CA VAL A 70 2.31 7.84 18.03
C VAL A 70 1.75 9.03 17.25
N VAL A 71 1.09 8.79 16.12
CA VAL A 71 0.65 9.82 15.17
C VAL A 71 -0.63 10.52 15.62
N HIS A 72 -1.65 9.75 16.03
CA HIS A 72 -2.96 10.29 16.38
C HIS A 72 -3.53 9.74 17.69
N GLY A 73 -2.94 8.69 18.28
CA GLY A 73 -3.30 8.20 19.61
C GLY A 73 -4.68 7.53 19.72
N ASN A 74 -5.37 7.32 18.60
CA ASN A 74 -6.72 6.75 18.57
C ASN A 74 -6.67 5.23 18.36
N ALA A 75 -6.56 4.50 19.48
CA ALA A 75 -6.48 3.04 19.47
C ALA A 75 -7.70 2.38 18.82
N LEU A 76 -8.91 2.95 19.00
CA LEU A 76 -10.14 2.34 18.50
C LEU A 76 -10.19 2.38 16.96
N ILE A 77 -9.86 3.53 16.36
CA ILE A 77 -9.74 3.65 14.90
C ILE A 77 -8.67 2.72 14.37
N SER A 78 -7.50 2.67 15.00
CA SER A 78 -6.43 1.79 14.54
C SER A 78 -6.86 0.32 14.58
N LEU A 79 -7.39 -0.16 15.72
CA LEU A 79 -7.81 -1.55 15.88
C LEU A 79 -8.98 -1.96 14.98
N THR A 80 -9.86 -1.03 14.61
CA THR A 80 -11.03 -1.31 13.75
C THR A 80 -10.77 -1.07 12.27
N ILE A 81 -9.82 -0.21 11.90
CA ILE A 81 -9.59 0.23 10.52
C ILE A 81 -8.15 -0.02 10.10
N GLY A 82 -7.17 0.63 10.75
CA GLY A 82 -5.76 0.57 10.36
C GLY A 82 -5.20 -0.86 10.40
N VAL A 83 -5.34 -1.53 11.55
CA VAL A 83 -4.83 -2.88 11.81
C VAL A 83 -5.47 -3.92 10.87
N PRO A 84 -6.80 -4.00 10.72
CA PRO A 84 -7.39 -4.97 9.78
C PRO A 84 -7.04 -4.69 8.32
N ALA A 85 -7.04 -3.42 7.88
CA ALA A 85 -6.70 -3.06 6.51
C ALA A 85 -5.29 -3.51 6.13
N ASN A 86 -4.31 -3.21 7.00
CA ASN A 86 -2.92 -3.59 6.82
C ASN A 86 -2.75 -5.10 6.85
N PHE A 87 -3.34 -5.79 7.84
CA PHE A 87 -3.27 -7.24 7.90
C PHE A 87 -3.79 -7.89 6.60
N ILE A 88 -5.00 -7.52 6.18
CA ILE A 88 -5.66 -8.10 5.01
C ILE A 88 -4.87 -7.79 3.73
N GLY A 89 -4.49 -6.53 3.52
CA GLY A 89 -3.78 -6.10 2.32
C GLY A 89 -2.45 -6.82 2.13
N PHE A 90 -1.61 -6.84 3.16
CA PHE A 90 -0.30 -7.50 3.09
C PHE A 90 -0.39 -9.03 3.14
N TYR A 91 -1.42 -9.60 3.76
CA TYR A 91 -1.68 -11.03 3.68
C TYR A 91 -2.03 -11.45 2.24
N ILE A 92 -2.95 -10.74 1.58
CA ILE A 92 -3.35 -10.99 0.19
C ILE A 92 -2.13 -10.84 -0.73
N LEU A 93 -1.34 -9.77 -0.55
CA LEU A 93 -0.10 -9.55 -1.29
C LEU A 93 0.83 -10.76 -1.17
N GLY A 94 1.20 -11.15 0.05
CA GLY A 94 2.13 -12.25 0.27
C GLY A 94 1.58 -13.60 -0.24
N PHE A 95 0.27 -13.79 -0.25
CA PHE A 95 -0.37 -14.97 -0.81
C PHE A 95 -0.23 -15.01 -2.34
N ILE A 96 -0.56 -13.92 -3.03
CA ILE A 96 -0.50 -13.82 -4.49
C ILE A 96 0.94 -13.87 -4.98
N ALA A 97 1.85 -13.11 -4.37
CA ALA A 97 3.24 -13.03 -4.77
C ALA A 97 3.93 -14.42 -4.71
N ARG A 98 3.58 -15.24 -3.72
CA ARG A 98 4.24 -16.55 -3.53
C ARG A 98 3.59 -17.71 -4.26
N LYS A 99 2.28 -17.64 -4.53
CA LYS A 99 1.54 -18.74 -5.20
C LYS A 99 1.28 -18.47 -6.69
N GLY A 100 1.35 -17.23 -7.13
CA GLY A 100 1.13 -16.85 -8.52
C GLY A 100 2.27 -17.33 -9.43
N SER A 101 1.94 -17.62 -10.69
CA SER A 101 2.95 -17.92 -11.70
C SER A 101 3.79 -16.67 -11.98
N ARG A 102 5.11 -16.79 -11.75
CA ARG A 102 6.05 -15.66 -11.80
C ARG A 102 6.12 -14.98 -13.16
N GLU A 103 5.81 -15.69 -14.25
CA GLU A 103 5.98 -15.19 -15.62
C GLU A 103 4.66 -15.18 -16.43
N SER A 104 3.51 -15.27 -15.76
CA SER A 104 2.22 -15.31 -16.45
C SER A 104 1.91 -14.00 -17.18
N LYS A 105 1.77 -14.09 -18.51
CA LYS A 105 1.35 -12.97 -19.37
C LYS A 105 -0.05 -12.44 -19.01
N PHE A 106 -0.92 -13.31 -18.52
CA PHE A 106 -2.25 -12.89 -18.04
C PHE A 106 -2.15 -12.03 -16.78
N LEU A 107 -1.33 -12.46 -15.80
CA LEU A 107 -1.11 -11.66 -14.58
C LEU A 107 -0.41 -10.34 -14.90
N ALA A 108 0.47 -10.33 -15.90
CA ALA A 108 1.16 -9.15 -16.39
C ALA A 108 0.17 -8.08 -16.92
N LEU A 109 -0.73 -8.49 -17.82
CA LEU A 109 -1.77 -7.60 -18.34
C LEU A 109 -2.68 -7.09 -17.21
N LEU A 110 -3.09 -7.99 -16.32
CA LEU A 110 -3.94 -7.63 -15.18
C LEU A 110 -3.27 -6.61 -14.26
N ALA A 111 -1.97 -6.76 -13.98
CA ALA A 111 -1.21 -5.83 -13.13
C ALA A 111 -1.09 -4.42 -13.73
N ILE A 112 -1.14 -4.27 -15.06
CA ILE A 112 -1.19 -2.96 -15.72
C ILE A 112 -2.60 -2.38 -15.62
N VAL A 113 -3.61 -3.14 -16.03
CA VAL A 113 -5.01 -2.68 -16.07
C VAL A 113 -5.47 -2.22 -14.69
N ILE A 114 -5.07 -2.93 -13.64
CA ILE A 114 -5.50 -2.64 -12.28
C ILE A 114 -5.03 -1.27 -11.76
N GLN A 115 -3.94 -0.71 -12.30
CA GLN A 115 -3.48 0.64 -11.92
C GLN A 115 -4.50 1.73 -12.25
N PHE A 116 -5.34 1.48 -13.25
CA PHE A 116 -6.33 2.42 -13.76
C PHE A 116 -7.72 2.22 -13.17
N VAL A 117 -7.95 1.13 -12.44
CA VAL A 117 -9.26 0.85 -11.79
C VAL A 117 -9.63 1.96 -10.79
N PRO A 118 -8.73 2.43 -9.90
CA PRO A 118 -9.03 3.57 -9.03
C PRO A 118 -9.29 4.87 -9.81
N GLY A 119 -8.84 4.95 -11.07
CA GLY A 119 -9.07 6.09 -11.96
C GLY A 119 -10.56 6.39 -12.22
N ILE A 120 -11.44 5.40 -12.10
CA ILE A 120 -12.89 5.60 -12.22
C ILE A 120 -13.41 6.47 -11.05
N ALA A 121 -13.01 6.12 -9.82
CA ALA A 121 -13.35 6.91 -8.64
C ALA A 121 -12.69 8.29 -8.69
N LEU A 122 -11.44 8.36 -9.20
CA LEU A 122 -10.74 9.63 -9.38
C LEU A 122 -11.50 10.59 -10.31
N TYR A 123 -11.92 10.08 -11.48
CA TYR A 123 -12.70 10.86 -12.44
C TYR A 123 -14.02 11.35 -11.83
N TYR A 124 -14.71 10.49 -11.08
CA TYR A 124 -15.93 10.88 -10.38
C TYR A 124 -15.69 11.99 -9.36
N LEU A 125 -14.66 11.87 -8.51
CA LEU A 125 -14.33 12.91 -7.53
C LEU A 125 -13.99 14.26 -8.17
N TYR A 126 -13.28 14.23 -9.29
CA TYR A 126 -12.95 15.43 -10.04
C TYR A 126 -14.19 16.07 -10.67
N SER A 127 -15.08 15.26 -11.27
CA SER A 127 -16.28 15.77 -11.96
C SER A 127 -17.29 16.43 -11.02
N VAL A 128 -17.35 15.99 -9.75
CA VAL A 128 -18.18 16.62 -8.71
C VAL A 128 -17.46 17.74 -7.96
N GLY A 129 -16.22 18.08 -8.35
CA GLY A 129 -15.44 19.16 -7.75
C GLY A 129 -14.90 18.87 -6.34
N PHE A 130 -14.84 17.60 -5.93
CA PHE A 130 -14.37 17.20 -4.60
C PHE A 130 -12.84 17.21 -4.48
N ILE A 131 -12.14 16.92 -5.59
CA ILE A 131 -10.68 17.04 -5.69
C ILE A 131 -10.32 18.06 -6.76
N ASP A 132 -9.23 18.78 -6.54
CA ASP A 132 -8.76 19.81 -7.45
C ASP A 132 -7.97 19.20 -8.62
N LEU A 133 -7.71 20.04 -9.63
CA LEU A 133 -6.98 19.64 -10.82
C LEU A 133 -5.55 19.19 -10.50
N ALA A 134 -4.85 19.82 -9.54
CA ALA A 134 -3.48 19.46 -9.24
C ALA A 134 -3.39 18.06 -8.62
N THR A 135 -4.21 17.75 -7.61
CA THR A 135 -4.30 16.40 -7.02
C THR A 135 -4.66 15.35 -8.08
N THR A 136 -5.60 15.68 -8.96
CA THR A 136 -6.03 14.79 -10.05
C THR A 136 -4.87 14.46 -11.00
N ILE A 137 -4.11 15.48 -11.43
CA ILE A 137 -2.93 15.30 -12.29
C ILE A 137 -1.87 14.46 -11.58
N VAL A 138 -1.62 14.69 -10.29
CA VAL A 138 -0.65 13.91 -9.51
C VAL A 138 -1.06 12.43 -9.46
N PHE A 139 -2.32 12.12 -9.16
CA PHE A 139 -2.81 10.74 -9.09
C PHE A 139 -2.82 10.04 -10.45
N ILE A 140 -3.18 10.72 -11.54
CA ILE A 140 -3.02 10.19 -12.91
C ILE A 140 -1.54 9.92 -13.21
N GLY A 141 -0.66 10.86 -12.86
CA GLY A 141 0.79 10.73 -13.03
C GLY A 141 1.33 9.50 -12.30
N VAL A 142 0.93 9.29 -11.05
CA VAL A 142 1.30 8.09 -10.28
C VAL A 142 0.82 6.81 -10.95
N ALA A 143 -0.44 6.76 -11.40
CA ALA A 143 -0.99 5.59 -12.08
C ALA A 143 -0.21 5.26 -13.35
N LEU A 144 0.08 6.28 -14.17
CA LEU A 144 0.84 6.14 -15.41
C LEU A 144 2.28 5.70 -15.15
N ILE A 145 2.98 6.35 -14.23
CA ILE A 145 4.37 6.04 -13.88
C ILE A 145 4.49 4.59 -13.36
N SER A 146 3.56 4.18 -12.49
CA SER A 146 3.45 2.81 -11.97
C SER A 146 3.19 1.80 -13.09
N ALA A 147 2.22 2.09 -13.97
CA ALA A 147 1.89 1.23 -15.11
C ALA A 147 3.07 1.12 -16.11
N ILE A 148 3.79 2.22 -16.36
CA ILE A 148 4.97 2.24 -17.22
C ILE A 148 6.08 1.38 -16.60
N ALA A 149 6.37 1.51 -15.30
CA ALA A 149 7.38 0.67 -14.65
C ALA A 149 7.06 -0.83 -14.73
N ILE A 150 5.79 -1.20 -14.55
CA ILE A 150 5.33 -2.57 -14.73
C ILE A 150 5.50 -2.99 -16.21
N ALA A 151 5.01 -2.19 -17.16
CA ALA A 151 5.11 -2.48 -18.59
C ALA A 151 6.56 -2.64 -19.06
N THR A 152 7.46 -1.74 -18.66
CA THR A 152 8.89 -1.81 -18.97
C THR A 152 9.52 -3.08 -18.38
N SER A 153 9.17 -3.43 -17.13
CA SER A 153 9.63 -4.67 -16.50
C SER A 153 9.20 -5.90 -17.31
N LEU A 154 7.97 -5.92 -17.81
CA LEU A 154 7.45 -6.99 -18.65
C LEU A 154 8.15 -7.06 -20.02
N VAL A 155 8.41 -5.92 -20.66
CA VAL A 155 9.19 -5.87 -21.89
C VAL A 155 10.59 -6.43 -21.66
N ILE A 156 11.26 -6.05 -20.57
CA ILE A 156 12.58 -6.60 -20.21
C ILE A 156 12.49 -8.11 -19.99
N LEU A 157 11.45 -8.62 -19.34
CA LEU A 157 11.23 -10.06 -19.13
C LEU A 157 11.07 -10.82 -20.45
N MET A 158 10.51 -10.20 -21.49
CA MET A 158 10.40 -10.84 -22.81
C MET A 158 11.76 -11.04 -23.49
N PHE A 159 12.72 -10.14 -23.25
CA PHE A 159 14.07 -10.21 -23.84
C PHE A 159 15.12 -10.83 -22.90
N ARG A 160 14.87 -10.88 -21.60
CA ARG A 160 15.80 -11.39 -20.58
C ARG A 160 15.07 -12.32 -19.63
N LYS A 161 15.73 -13.39 -19.19
CA LYS A 161 15.20 -14.32 -18.16
C LYS A 161 15.04 -13.72 -16.75
N LYS A 162 15.20 -12.39 -16.61
CA LYS A 162 15.11 -11.67 -15.33
C LYS A 162 14.44 -10.34 -15.58
N SER A 163 13.45 -10.04 -14.76
CA SER A 163 12.76 -8.75 -14.71
C SER A 163 13.20 -7.93 -13.50
N TYR A 164 12.87 -6.64 -13.51
CA TYR A 164 12.89 -5.80 -12.32
C TYR A 164 11.71 -6.16 -11.40
N ILE A 165 10.48 -6.16 -11.93
CA ILE A 165 9.25 -6.65 -11.26
C ILE A 165 8.68 -7.82 -12.05
N TYR A 166 8.32 -8.90 -11.37
CA TYR A 166 7.63 -10.02 -12.02
C TYR A 166 6.10 -9.83 -12.04
N PRO A 167 5.39 -10.37 -13.05
CA PRO A 167 3.95 -10.27 -13.18
C PRO A 167 3.11 -10.54 -11.91
N ASN A 168 3.42 -11.62 -11.18
CA ASN A 168 2.73 -11.98 -9.94
C ASN A 168 3.01 -10.97 -8.81
N GLU A 169 4.23 -10.45 -8.71
CA GLU A 169 4.66 -9.45 -7.72
C GLU A 169 3.92 -8.13 -7.97
N ALA A 170 3.94 -7.64 -9.23
CA ALA A 170 3.24 -6.43 -9.64
C ALA A 170 1.73 -6.52 -9.34
N LEU A 171 1.12 -7.66 -9.65
CA LEU A 171 -0.29 -7.90 -9.34
C LEU A 171 -0.54 -7.94 -7.83
N ALA A 172 0.32 -8.64 -7.08
CA ALA A 172 0.21 -8.78 -5.64
C ALA A 172 0.28 -7.43 -4.92
N TYR A 173 1.24 -6.58 -5.30
CA TYR A 173 1.39 -5.23 -4.72
C TYR A 173 0.14 -4.41 -4.94
N SER A 174 -0.38 -4.43 -6.17
CA SER A 174 -1.52 -3.63 -6.58
C SER A 174 -2.83 -4.12 -5.95
N LEU A 175 -3.09 -5.43 -5.97
CA LEU A 175 -4.29 -6.01 -5.37
C LEU A 175 -4.28 -5.90 -3.85
N GLY A 176 -3.16 -6.24 -3.21
CA GLY A 176 -3.04 -6.16 -1.75
C GLY A 176 -3.28 -4.74 -1.26
N LEU A 177 -2.64 -3.76 -1.90
CA LEU A 177 -2.84 -2.34 -1.57
C LEU A 177 -4.26 -1.90 -1.88
N MET A 178 -4.83 -2.24 -3.03
CA MET A 178 -6.20 -1.84 -3.39
C MET A 178 -7.22 -2.35 -2.38
N VAL A 179 -7.10 -3.60 -1.92
CA VAL A 179 -8.00 -4.15 -0.89
C VAL A 179 -7.81 -3.44 0.45
N GLY A 180 -6.56 -3.22 0.88
CA GLY A 180 -6.25 -2.47 2.11
C GLY A 180 -6.82 -1.05 2.08
N SER A 181 -6.54 -0.29 1.02
CA SER A 181 -7.03 1.07 0.82
C SER A 181 -8.55 1.13 0.78
N LEU A 182 -9.21 0.14 0.15
CA LEU A 182 -10.67 0.09 0.10
C LEU A 182 -11.27 -0.11 1.50
N TYR A 183 -10.64 -0.97 2.30
CA TYR A 183 -11.01 -1.17 3.70
C TYR A 183 -10.86 0.12 4.50
N ILE A 184 -9.76 0.87 4.32
CA ILE A 184 -9.55 2.16 4.99
C ILE A 184 -10.64 3.16 4.60
N GLY A 185 -10.90 3.34 3.30
CA GLY A 185 -11.89 4.29 2.82
C GLY A 185 -13.30 4.02 3.36
N LEU A 186 -13.78 2.78 3.23
CA LEU A 186 -15.09 2.39 3.75
C LEU A 186 -15.13 2.38 5.28
N GLY A 187 -14.05 1.95 5.93
CA GLY A 187 -13.93 1.88 7.37
C GLY A 187 -14.02 3.26 8.03
N LEU A 188 -13.25 4.25 7.55
CA LEU A 188 -13.30 5.62 8.06
C LEU A 188 -14.67 6.25 7.83
N TRP A 189 -15.28 5.99 6.67
CA TRP A 189 -16.62 6.49 6.38
C TRP A 189 -17.64 5.93 7.37
N LEU A 190 -17.69 4.61 7.53
CA LEU A 190 -18.61 3.96 8.46
C LEU A 190 -18.36 4.41 9.91
N TYR A 191 -17.09 4.48 10.32
CA TYR A 191 -16.72 4.90 11.66
C TYR A 191 -17.17 6.32 11.96
N SER A 192 -17.11 7.24 10.99
CA SER A 192 -17.56 8.63 11.17
C SER A 192 -19.05 8.76 11.58
N TYR A 193 -19.87 7.72 11.35
CA TYR A 193 -21.27 7.68 11.80
C TYR A 193 -21.43 7.15 13.23
N ILE A 194 -20.43 6.43 13.72
CA ILE A 194 -20.43 5.80 15.05
C ILE A 194 -19.74 6.71 16.06
N ALA A 195 -18.62 7.30 15.68
CA ALA A 195 -17.81 8.17 16.52
C ALA A 195 -17.07 9.22 15.69
N ARG A 196 -16.59 10.26 16.36
CA ARG A 196 -15.74 11.29 15.76
C ARG A 196 -14.38 10.69 15.41
N LEU A 197 -13.83 11.05 14.24
CA LEU A 197 -12.55 10.51 13.78
C LEU A 197 -11.36 11.05 14.59
N ASP A 198 -11.37 12.35 14.91
CA ASP A 198 -10.29 13.06 15.63
C ASP A 198 -8.91 12.88 14.98
N ILE A 199 -8.90 12.82 13.64
CA ILE A 199 -7.66 12.73 12.83
C ILE A 199 -7.34 14.12 12.28
N ALA A 200 -6.22 14.71 12.68
CA ALA A 200 -5.87 16.09 12.36
C ALA A 200 -5.79 16.40 10.85
N THR A 201 -5.46 15.42 10.02
CA THR A 201 -5.37 15.58 8.55
C THR A 201 -6.72 15.53 7.85
N ILE A 202 -7.81 15.22 8.56
CA ILE A 202 -9.16 15.16 8.00
C ILE A 202 -9.87 16.50 8.26
N PRO A 203 -10.51 17.12 7.25
CA PRO A 203 -11.25 18.37 7.43
C PRO A 203 -12.31 18.27 8.55
N PRO A 204 -12.54 19.34 9.35
CA PRO A 204 -13.49 19.34 10.46
C PRO A 204 -14.89 18.83 10.09
N GLU A 205 -15.36 19.16 8.89
CA GLU A 205 -16.65 18.76 8.34
C GLU A 205 -16.78 17.25 8.07
N PHE A 206 -15.66 16.54 7.93
CA PHE A 206 -15.63 15.09 7.69
C PHE A 206 -15.29 14.29 8.94
N GLN A 207 -15.08 14.95 10.08
CA GLN A 207 -14.80 14.27 11.36
C GLN A 207 -16.02 13.49 11.89
N VAL A 208 -17.23 13.87 11.49
CA VAL A 208 -18.49 13.26 11.91
C VAL A 208 -19.42 13.18 10.70
N ARG A 209 -20.02 12.01 10.46
CA ARG A 209 -20.97 11.72 9.36
C ARG A 209 -20.43 12.18 8.00
N ALA A 210 -19.22 11.76 7.68
CA ALA A 210 -18.60 12.09 6.41
C ALA A 210 -19.48 11.61 5.22
N PRO A 211 -19.58 12.39 4.14
CA PRO A 211 -20.28 11.93 2.94
C PRO A 211 -19.56 10.72 2.33
N PHE A 212 -20.29 9.87 1.61
CA PHE A 212 -19.70 8.68 0.97
C PHE A 212 -18.54 9.04 0.02
N VAL A 213 -18.59 10.23 -0.56
CA VAL A 213 -17.53 10.78 -1.42
C VAL A 213 -16.17 10.85 -0.70
N ALA A 214 -16.16 11.06 0.63
CA ALA A 214 -14.94 11.02 1.44
C ALA A 214 -14.32 9.61 1.52
N ALA A 215 -15.13 8.55 1.49
CA ALA A 215 -14.65 7.17 1.46
C ALA A 215 -13.77 6.91 0.22
N LEU A 216 -14.22 7.41 -0.94
CA LEU A 216 -13.48 7.33 -2.19
C LEU A 216 -12.20 8.16 -2.12
N ALA A 217 -12.24 9.36 -1.53
CA ALA A 217 -11.06 10.20 -1.39
C ALA A 217 -9.98 9.53 -0.51
N TRP A 218 -10.35 8.95 0.63
CA TRP A 218 -9.42 8.23 1.51
C TRP A 218 -8.87 6.95 0.85
N PHE A 219 -9.71 6.23 0.10
CA PHE A 219 -9.28 5.09 -0.71
C PHE A 219 -8.21 5.50 -1.74
N LEU A 220 -8.48 6.53 -2.54
CA LEU A 220 -7.56 7.01 -3.58
C LEU A 220 -6.28 7.57 -2.99
N TRP A 221 -6.39 8.35 -1.91
CA TRP A 221 -5.26 8.90 -1.20
C TRP A 221 -4.34 7.79 -0.73
N THR A 222 -4.86 6.79 -0.02
CA THR A 222 -4.05 5.66 0.46
C THR A 222 -3.40 4.93 -0.72
N TYR A 223 -4.17 4.55 -1.74
CA TYR A 223 -3.63 3.79 -2.88
C TYR A 223 -2.53 4.55 -3.64
N TYR A 224 -2.79 5.78 -4.09
CA TYR A 224 -1.86 6.52 -4.94
C TYR A 224 -0.65 7.07 -4.19
N THR A 225 -0.74 7.27 -2.88
CA THR A 225 0.41 7.73 -2.10
C THR A 225 1.36 6.60 -1.69
N GLU A 226 0.96 5.33 -1.89
CA GLU A 226 1.69 4.16 -1.41
C GLU A 226 2.20 3.25 -2.55
N ILE A 227 1.43 3.09 -3.63
CA ILE A 227 1.76 2.16 -4.73
C ILE A 227 3.15 2.40 -5.36
N PRO A 228 3.66 3.64 -5.53
CA PRO A 228 4.99 3.83 -6.11
C PRO A 228 6.07 3.12 -5.31
N PHE A 229 6.01 3.15 -3.99
CA PHE A 229 7.06 2.59 -3.15
C PHE A 229 7.08 1.07 -3.19
N MET A 230 5.91 0.45 -3.30
CA MET A 230 5.83 -0.99 -3.50
C MET A 230 6.41 -1.38 -4.87
N ILE A 231 6.19 -0.59 -5.92
CA ILE A 231 6.73 -0.85 -7.26
C ILE A 231 8.23 -0.52 -7.37
N TYR A 232 8.71 0.53 -6.71
CA TYR A 232 10.08 1.04 -6.88
C TYR A 232 11.08 0.61 -5.80
N LEU A 233 10.61 0.26 -4.60
CA LEU A 233 11.50 -0.10 -3.49
C LEU A 233 11.42 -1.59 -3.14
N ALA A 234 10.23 -2.21 -3.19
CA ALA A 234 10.10 -3.62 -2.80
C ALA A 234 10.88 -4.59 -3.72
N PRO A 235 10.75 -4.57 -5.06
CA PRO A 235 11.42 -5.53 -5.93
C PRO A 235 12.94 -5.61 -5.78
N PRO A 236 13.72 -4.50 -5.76
CA PRO A 236 15.17 -4.59 -5.64
C PRO A 236 15.59 -5.16 -4.29
N ILE A 237 14.86 -4.86 -3.22
CA ILE A 237 15.11 -5.39 -1.88
C ILE A 237 14.78 -6.88 -1.83
N VAL A 238 13.62 -7.30 -2.36
CA VAL A 238 13.25 -8.72 -2.47
C VAL A 238 14.34 -9.48 -3.21
N ARG A 239 14.78 -8.97 -4.37
CA ARG A 239 15.82 -9.61 -5.18
C ARG A 239 17.16 -9.69 -4.46
N ALA A 240 17.54 -8.67 -3.71
CA ALA A 240 18.74 -8.70 -2.88
C ALA A 240 18.66 -9.79 -1.80
N ILE A 241 17.52 -9.91 -1.13
CA ILE A 241 17.30 -10.93 -0.09
C ILE A 241 17.27 -12.34 -0.71
N GLU A 242 16.54 -12.54 -1.82
CA GLU A 242 16.52 -13.83 -2.54
C GLU A 242 17.93 -14.26 -2.98
N MET A 243 18.75 -13.32 -3.46
CA MET A 243 20.14 -13.59 -3.85
C MET A 243 20.99 -13.98 -2.64
N TRP A 244 20.84 -13.28 -1.52
CA TRP A 244 21.56 -13.60 -0.29
C TRP A 244 21.17 -14.98 0.25
N MET A 245 19.87 -15.28 0.29
CA MET A 245 19.36 -16.58 0.73
C MET A 245 19.84 -17.73 -0.16
N LYS A 246 19.92 -17.55 -1.48
CA LYS A 246 20.47 -18.57 -2.38
C LYS A 246 21.97 -18.82 -2.18
N LYS A 247 22.71 -17.82 -1.68
CA LYS A 247 24.15 -17.92 -1.51
C LYS A 247 24.55 -18.50 -0.15
N TYR A 248 23.75 -18.24 0.89
CA TYR A 248 24.14 -18.53 2.27
C TYR A 248 23.09 -19.27 3.12
N GLY A 249 21.89 -19.53 2.58
CA GLY A 249 20.82 -20.28 3.26
C GLY A 249 20.74 -21.72 2.81
#